data_AF-A0A1H1AS12-F1
#
_entry.id   AF-A0A1H1AS12-F1
#
_cell.length_a   1.000
_cell.length_b   1.000
_cell.length_c   1.000
_cell.angle_alpha   90.00
_cell.angle_beta   90.00
_cell.angle_gamma   90.00
#
_symmetry.space_group_name_H-M   'P 1'
#
loop_
_entity.id
_entity.type
_entity.pdbx_description
1 polymer ?
#
loop_
_entity_poly.entity_id
_entity_poly.type
_entity_poly.pdbx_seq_one_letter_code
_entity_poly.pdbx_strand_id
1 'polypeptide(L)'
;MQLWRRLEMLRSEWNRRYGEGNDPIIINSGFRSEAVNNVIGGVATSNHLTGCAADIRVAGMEQLIRYATILLDVSDQSREDFDELLLEYSPRGGYWLHFAVKAKGNRRKVRLIQA
;
A
#
# COMPACT_ATOMS: atom_id res chain seq x y z
N MET A 1 14.52 -6.42 -1.07
CA MET A 1 13.85 -5.84 0.12
C MET A 1 13.45 -4.41 -0.23
N GLN A 2 12.31 -4.23 -0.91
CA GLN A 2 11.96 -2.98 -1.62
C GLN A 2 10.80 -2.20 -0.97
N LEU A 3 9.94 -2.84 -0.16
CA LEU A 3 8.72 -2.20 0.36
C LEU A 3 8.99 -0.93 1.18
N TRP A 4 9.88 -0.99 2.17
CA TRP A 4 10.15 0.17 3.05
C TRP A 4 10.63 1.40 2.27
N ARG A 5 11.47 1.20 1.25
CA ARG A 5 11.98 2.28 0.39
C ARG A 5 10.84 2.94 -0.37
N ARG A 6 9.88 2.15 -0.84
CA ARG A 6 8.70 2.63 -1.57
C ARG A 6 7.73 3.38 -0.66
N LEU A 7 7.59 2.94 0.59
CA LEU A 7 6.81 3.65 1.60
C LEU A 7 7.45 5.01 1.93
N GLU A 8 8.79 5.07 2.05
CA GLU A 8 9.49 6.35 2.24
C GLU A 8 9.37 7.27 1.02
N MET A 9 9.44 6.73 -0.20
CA MET A 9 9.19 7.50 -1.42
C MET A 9 7.76 8.07 -1.45
N LEU A 10 6.76 7.29 -1.06
CA LEU A 10 5.39 7.79 -0.92
C LEU A 10 5.30 8.93 0.10
N ARG A 11 5.89 8.75 1.30
CA ARG A 11 5.89 9.78 2.34
C ARG A 11 6.56 11.06 1.86
N SER A 12 7.73 10.93 1.23
CA SER A 12 8.50 12.07 0.71
C SER A 12 7.74 12.80 -0.40
N GLU A 13 7.20 12.07 -1.39
CA GLU A 13 6.43 12.66 -2.49
C GLU A 13 5.10 13.26 -2.03
N TRP A 14 4.44 12.68 -1.02
CA TRP A 14 3.28 13.30 -0.40
C TRP A 14 3.64 14.66 0.20
N ASN A 15 4.69 14.70 1.01
CA ASN A 15 5.15 15.94 1.63
C ASN A 15 5.58 16.99 0.60
N ARG A 16 6.19 16.56 -0.51
CA ARG A 16 6.60 17.46 -1.59
C ARG A 16 5.41 18.05 -2.36
N ARG A 17 4.33 17.28 -2.56
CA ARG A 17 3.22 17.64 -3.46
C ARG A 17 2.01 18.23 -2.72
N TYR A 18 1.74 17.77 -1.50
CA TYR A 18 0.47 18.02 -0.81
C TYR A 18 0.60 18.31 0.69
N GLY A 19 1.66 17.84 1.34
CA GLY A 19 1.84 17.98 2.80
C GLY A 19 2.56 19.26 3.24
N GLU A 20 2.76 19.41 4.55
CA GLU A 20 3.44 20.56 5.16
C GLU A 20 4.96 20.34 5.34
N GLY A 21 5.49 19.26 4.76
CA GLY A 21 6.92 18.91 4.77
C GLY A 21 7.32 17.88 5.83
N ASN A 22 6.45 17.58 6.80
CA ASN A 22 6.72 16.54 7.81
C ASN A 22 5.51 15.65 8.15
N ASP A 23 4.55 15.54 7.23
CA ASP A 23 3.39 14.67 7.39
C ASP A 23 3.81 13.20 7.39
N PRO A 24 3.33 12.39 8.36
CA PRO A 24 3.55 10.96 8.35
C PRO A 24 2.63 10.25 7.35
N ILE A 25 3.05 9.08 6.87
CA ILE A 25 2.11 8.06 6.38
C ILE A 25 1.77 7.12 7.53
N ILE A 26 0.51 6.71 7.63
CA ILE A 26 0.04 5.86 8.74
C ILE A 26 -0.14 4.43 8.23
N ILE A 27 0.63 3.49 8.77
CA ILE A 27 0.57 2.07 8.40
C ILE A 27 -0.29 1.34 9.45
N ASN A 28 -1.39 0.73 9.02
CA ASN A 28 -2.26 -0.06 9.88
C ASN A 28 -1.72 -1.48 10.09
N SER A 29 -1.17 -2.08 9.04
CA SER A 29 -0.62 -3.44 9.12
C SER A 29 0.49 -3.68 8.09
N GLY A 30 1.39 -4.60 8.43
CA GLY A 30 2.51 -5.04 7.60
C GLY A 30 2.58 -6.56 7.59
N PHE A 31 3.71 -7.15 8.02
CA PHE A 31 3.80 -8.60 8.17
C PHE A 31 2.67 -9.17 9.06
N ARG A 32 2.09 -10.31 8.64
CA ARG A 32 1.14 -11.10 9.42
C ARG A 32 1.66 -12.51 9.57
N SER A 33 1.62 -13.06 10.78
CA SER A 33 1.82 -14.50 10.97
C SER A 33 0.62 -15.27 10.37
N GLU A 34 0.82 -16.55 10.08
CA GLU A 34 -0.26 -17.42 9.60
C GLU A 34 -1.46 -17.41 10.56
N ALA A 35 -1.22 -17.48 11.87
CA ALA A 35 -2.26 -17.43 12.88
C ALA A 35 -3.10 -16.14 12.79
N VAL A 36 -2.44 -14.97 12.67
CA VAL A 36 -3.13 -13.69 12.52
C VAL A 36 -3.90 -13.64 11.20
N ASN A 37 -3.28 -14.06 10.10
CA ASN A 37 -3.89 -14.07 8.78
C ASN A 37 -5.16 -14.94 8.75
N ASN A 38 -5.12 -16.12 9.39
CA ASN A 38 -6.28 -17.02 9.47
C ASN A 38 -7.44 -16.42 10.27
N VAL A 39 -7.14 -15.79 11.42
CA VAL A 39 -8.17 -15.19 12.28
C VAL A 39 -8.94 -14.07 11.58
N ILE A 40 -8.26 -13.29 10.74
CA ILE A 40 -8.88 -12.18 9.99
C ILE A 40 -9.43 -12.61 8.62
N GLY A 41 -9.41 -13.91 8.28
CA GLY A 41 -9.91 -14.42 7.00
C GLY A 41 -9.03 -14.09 5.79
N GLY A 42 -7.73 -13.82 6.02
CA GLY A 42 -6.77 -13.57 4.95
C GLY A 42 -6.49 -14.80 4.11
N VAL A 43 -6.15 -14.58 2.84
CA VAL A 43 -5.82 -15.68 1.90
C VAL A 43 -4.42 -16.23 2.13
N ALA A 44 -4.22 -17.52 1.86
CA ALA A 44 -2.93 -18.21 2.02
C ALA A 44 -1.82 -17.64 1.11
N THR A 45 -2.18 -16.97 0.01
CA THR A 45 -1.23 -16.34 -0.92
C THR A 45 -1.02 -14.84 -0.64
N SER A 46 -1.38 -14.36 0.55
CA SER A 46 -1.28 -12.95 0.90
C SER A 46 0.17 -12.48 0.98
N ASN A 47 0.47 -11.31 0.40
CA ASN A 47 1.78 -10.68 0.51
C ASN A 47 2.12 -10.21 1.94
N HIS A 48 1.14 -10.13 2.85
CA HIS A 48 1.41 -9.87 4.27
C HIS A 48 2.15 -11.02 4.94
N LEU A 49 1.93 -12.28 4.51
CA LEU A 49 2.59 -13.46 5.08
C LEU A 49 4.11 -13.49 4.81
N THR A 50 4.58 -12.71 3.84
CA THR A 50 6.00 -12.62 3.47
C THR A 50 6.62 -11.27 3.82
N GLY A 51 5.88 -10.39 4.50
CA GLY A 51 6.32 -9.04 4.82
C GLY A 51 6.48 -8.15 3.57
N CYS A 52 5.85 -8.54 2.46
CA CYS A 52 5.92 -7.82 1.19
C CYS A 52 4.77 -6.82 1.00
N ALA A 53 3.79 -6.76 1.90
CA ALA A 53 2.68 -5.81 1.83
C ALA A 53 2.56 -4.93 3.07
N ALA A 54 2.00 -3.74 2.87
CA ALA A 54 1.54 -2.84 3.91
C ALA A 54 0.17 -2.26 3.56
N ASP A 55 -0.69 -2.14 4.58
CA ASP A 55 -1.96 -1.43 4.48
C ASP A 55 -1.78 -0.03 5.07
N ILE A 56 -1.99 0.99 4.23
CA ILE A 56 -1.76 2.39 4.55
C ILE A 56 -3.11 3.06 4.78
N ARG A 57 -3.34 3.57 6.00
CA ARG A 57 -4.55 4.31 6.34
C ARG A 57 -4.58 5.65 5.61
N VAL A 58 -5.76 6.01 5.12
CA VAL A 58 -6.02 7.32 4.53
C VAL A 58 -7.27 7.95 5.15
N ALA A 59 -7.39 9.27 5.06
CA ALA A 59 -8.53 10.03 5.57
C ALA A 59 -9.80 9.86 4.72
N GLY A 60 -9.65 9.49 3.45
CA GLY A 60 -10.77 9.32 2.53
C GLY A 60 -10.31 9.04 1.10
N MET A 61 -11.27 8.98 0.18
CA MET A 61 -11.06 8.62 -1.22
C MET A 61 -10.05 9.54 -1.93
N GLU A 62 -10.05 10.84 -1.64
CA GLU A 62 -9.13 11.80 -2.27
C GLU A 62 -7.66 11.48 -1.95
N GLN A 63 -7.35 11.25 -0.66
CA GLN A 63 -6.00 10.88 -0.25
C GLN A 63 -5.64 9.48 -0.76
N LEU A 64 -6.61 8.56 -0.83
CA LEU A 64 -6.41 7.22 -1.41
C LEU A 64 -5.92 7.30 -2.86
N ILE A 65 -6.61 8.09 -3.68
CA ILE A 65 -6.27 8.30 -5.09
C ILE A 65 -4.91 8.98 -5.20
N ARG A 66 -4.63 10.03 -4.43
CA ARG A 66 -3.33 10.73 -4.45
C ARG A 66 -2.17 9.81 -4.10
N TYR A 67 -2.30 8.99 -3.06
CA TYR A 67 -1.27 8.01 -2.70
C TYR A 67 -1.06 6.97 -3.81
N ALA A 68 -2.14 6.46 -4.40
CA ALA A 68 -2.06 5.54 -5.53
C ALA A 68 -1.36 6.19 -6.74
N THR A 69 -1.68 7.44 -7.08
CA THR A 69 -1.02 8.18 -8.17
C THR A 69 0.46 8.38 -7.89
N ILE A 70 0.84 8.79 -6.68
CA ILE A 70 2.26 8.93 -6.30
C ILE A 70 3.00 7.60 -6.49
N LEU A 71 2.43 6.49 -6.03
CA LEU A 71 3.08 5.19 -6.14
C LEU A 71 3.21 4.71 -7.59
N LEU A 72 2.25 5.03 -8.45
CA LEU A 72 2.33 4.79 -9.90
C LEU A 72 3.43 5.62 -10.54
N ASP A 73 3.46 6.93 -10.28
CA ASP A 73 4.49 7.84 -10.81
C ASP A 73 5.90 7.41 -10.39
N VAL A 74 6.08 7.13 -9.10
CA VAL A 74 7.36 6.65 -8.55
C VAL A 74 7.75 5.33 -9.20
N SER A 75 6.80 4.42 -9.44
CA SER A 75 7.05 3.17 -10.14
C SER A 75 7.62 3.39 -11.53
N ASP A 76 6.97 4.26 -12.31
CA ASP A 76 7.30 4.48 -13.71
C ASP A 76 8.62 5.23 -13.85
N GLN A 77 8.87 6.22 -12.99
CA GLN A 77 10.11 7.01 -13.00
C GLN A 77 11.33 6.20 -12.54
N SER A 78 11.16 5.36 -11.50
CA SER A 78 12.25 4.53 -10.98
C SER A 78 12.48 3.25 -11.77
N ARG A 79 11.51 2.85 -12.62
CA ARG A 79 11.46 1.55 -13.30
C ARG A 79 11.49 0.37 -12.32
N GLU A 80 11.01 0.58 -11.10
CA GLU A 80 10.83 -0.46 -10.09
C GLU A 80 9.33 -0.80 -9.99
N ASP A 81 8.94 -2.01 -10.37
CA ASP A 81 7.54 -2.45 -10.33
C ASP A 81 7.07 -2.84 -8.92
N PHE A 82 5.74 -2.87 -8.74
CA PHE A 82 5.05 -3.37 -7.55
C PHE A 82 4.16 -4.57 -7.89
N ASP A 83 3.81 -5.37 -6.90
CA ASP A 83 2.94 -6.52 -7.10
C ASP A 83 1.47 -6.13 -7.12
N GLU A 84 1.01 -5.44 -6.08
CA GLU A 84 -0.39 -5.05 -5.87
C GLU A 84 -0.49 -3.61 -5.37
N LEU A 85 -1.41 -2.86 -5.94
CA LEU A 85 -1.85 -1.53 -5.51
C LEU A 85 -3.39 -1.58 -5.46
N LEU A 86 -3.93 -1.91 -4.30
CA LEU A 86 -5.36 -2.08 -4.10
C LEU A 86 -5.89 -0.90 -3.31
N LEU A 87 -6.84 -0.18 -3.91
CA LEU A 87 -7.59 0.88 -3.27
C LEU A 87 -8.76 0.22 -2.58
N GLU A 88 -8.69 0.09 -1.26
CA GLU A 88 -9.67 -0.67 -0.49
C GLU A 88 -10.56 0.26 0.33
N TYR A 89 -11.84 -0.11 0.43
CA TYR A 89 -12.79 0.58 1.27
C TYR A 89 -13.76 -0.39 1.93
N SER A 90 -14.18 -0.04 3.14
CA SER A 90 -15.21 -0.77 3.87
C SER A 90 -16.55 -0.04 3.76
N PRO A 91 -17.68 -0.76 3.59
CA PRO A 91 -19.03 -0.18 3.69
C PRO A 91 -19.29 0.50 5.03
N ARG A 92 -18.51 0.19 6.07
CA ARG A 92 -18.60 0.78 7.41
C ARG A 92 -17.82 2.10 7.57
N GLY A 93 -17.23 2.63 6.49
CA GLY A 93 -16.63 3.97 6.48
C GLY A 93 -15.11 4.04 6.66
N GLY A 94 -14.37 3.03 6.19
CA GLY A 94 -12.90 3.03 6.22
C GLY A 94 -12.29 2.96 4.83
N TYR A 95 -11.13 3.59 4.64
CA TYR A 95 -10.35 3.54 3.40
C TYR A 95 -8.90 3.22 3.73
N TRP A 96 -8.26 2.37 2.92
CA TRP A 96 -6.83 2.13 3.00
C TRP A 96 -6.27 1.75 1.63
N LEU A 97 -4.98 1.99 1.47
CA LEU A 97 -4.23 1.56 0.31
C LEU A 97 -3.42 0.33 0.67
N HIS A 98 -3.75 -0.82 0.11
CA HIS A 98 -2.90 -2.00 0.19
C HIS A 98 -1.83 -1.91 -0.89
N PHE A 99 -0.57 -1.90 -0.46
CA PHE A 99 0.57 -1.82 -1.36
C PHE A 99 1.55 -2.96 -1.10
N ALA A 100 1.82 -3.73 -2.15
CA ALA A 100 2.69 -4.90 -2.08
C ALA A 100 3.84 -4.83 -3.10
N VAL A 101 5.04 -5.19 -2.67
CA VAL A 101 6.24 -5.28 -3.50
C VAL A 101 7.00 -6.56 -3.17
N LYS A 102 7.18 -7.42 -4.16
CA LYS A 102 7.97 -8.65 -4.04
C LYS A 102 9.38 -8.44 -4.60
N ALA A 103 10.29 -9.35 -4.24
CA ALA A 103 11.64 -9.33 -4.79
C ALA A 103 11.69 -9.65 -6.29
N LYS A 104 10.75 -10.48 -6.79
CA LYS A 104 10.63 -10.88 -8.19
C LYS A 104 9.15 -11.15 -8.53
N GLY A 105 8.82 -11.10 -9.82
CA GLY A 105 7.49 -11.46 -10.32
C GLY A 105 6.38 -10.51 -9.88
N ASN A 106 6.69 -9.21 -9.80
CA ASN A 106 5.72 -8.15 -9.55
C ASN A 106 4.72 -8.07 -10.71
N ARG A 107 3.43 -8.12 -10.41
CA ARG A 107 2.34 -8.21 -11.40
C ARG A 107 1.77 -6.87 -11.86
N ARG A 108 2.12 -5.76 -11.20
CA ARG A 108 1.55 -4.42 -11.41
C ARG A 108 0.01 -4.42 -11.37
N LYS A 109 -0.57 -5.17 -10.44
CA LYS A 109 -2.03 -5.32 -10.30
C LYS A 109 -2.61 -4.10 -9.60
N VAL A 110 -3.48 -3.36 -10.28
CA VAL A 110 -4.19 -2.18 -9.73
C VAL A 110 -5.69 -2.44 -9.71
N ARG A 111 -6.35 -2.28 -8.56
CA ARG A 111 -7.81 -2.49 -8.43
C ARG A 111 -8.41 -1.58 -7.35
N LEU A 112 -9.67 -1.20 -7.55
CA LEU A 112 -10.55 -0.70 -6.49
C LEU A 112 -11.35 -1.90 -5.94
N ILE A 113 -11.34 -2.08 -4.63
CA ILE A 113 -11.91 -3.26 -3.95
C ILE A 113 -12.76 -2.80 -2.77
N GLN A 114 -13.94 -3.41 -2.63
CA GLN A 114 -14.70 -3.35 -1.39
C GLN A 114 -14.26 -4.51 -0.49
N ALA A 115 -13.82 -4.19 0.72
CA ALA A 115 -13.37 -5.15 1.72
C ALA A 115 -14.43 -5.42 2.79
#